data_AF-A0A948CUW5-F1
#
_entry.id   AF-A0A948CUW5-F1
#
_cell.length_a   1.000
_cell.length_b   1.000
_cell.length_c   1.000
_cell.angle_alpha   90.00
_cell.angle_beta   90.00
_cell.angle_gamma   90.00
#
_symmetry.space_group_name_H-M   'P 1'
#
loop_
_entity.id
_entity.type
_entity.pdbx_description
1 polymer ?
#
loop_
_entity_poly.entity_id
_entity_poly.type
_entity_poly.pdbx_seq_one_letter_code
_entity_poly.pdbx_strand_id
1 'polypeptide(L)'
;NTARAMGIKDREDPQQSIQGGAKYFSIVLKRLPKRIKGEDRLNMALAAYNQGLGHLEDARVLTERMGGNPSKWEDVRKYMPLLAKQQYYSRAKHGYMRGWEPVGFVDNVRNYYKIIAWHQQQEEFRLATTNSGNRLSANTRRATTEKTSTEGDVLEGTTNTVSVL
;
A
#
# COMPACT_ATOMS: atom_id res chain seq x y z
N ASN A 1 9.71 6.90 26.87
CA ASN A 1 8.89 5.96 26.05
C ASN A 1 8.72 6.55 24.65
N THR A 2 8.43 5.73 23.63
CA THR A 2 8.33 6.18 22.22
C THR A 2 7.27 7.26 22.01
N ALA A 3 6.13 7.18 22.72
CA ALA A 3 5.05 8.16 22.64
C ALA A 3 5.53 9.60 22.96
N ARG A 4 6.24 9.79 24.08
CA ARG A 4 6.81 11.09 24.45
C ARG A 4 7.82 11.59 23.42
N ALA A 5 8.69 10.70 22.92
CA ALA A 5 9.68 11.05 21.89
C ALA A 5 9.01 11.49 20.57
N MET A 6 7.81 11.00 20.27
CA MET A 6 7.05 11.37 19.08
C MET A 6 6.15 12.59 19.27
N GLY A 7 5.99 13.09 20.49
CA GLY A 7 5.12 14.23 20.82
C GLY A 7 3.66 13.86 21.06
N ILE A 8 3.37 12.57 21.30
CA ILE A 8 2.02 12.06 21.58
C ILE A 8 1.65 12.42 23.02
N LYS A 9 0.57 13.17 23.21
CA LYS A 9 0.04 13.56 24.53
C LYS A 9 -0.93 12.51 25.05
N ASP A 10 -1.74 11.95 24.17
CA ASP A 10 -2.67 10.87 24.45
C ASP A 10 -2.46 9.73 23.44
N ARG A 11 -2.25 8.51 23.95
CA ARG A 11 -2.01 7.32 23.12
C ARG A 11 -3.30 6.62 22.70
N GLU A 12 -4.41 6.94 23.35
CA GLU A 12 -5.74 6.39 23.02
C GLU A 12 -6.43 7.24 21.95
N ASP A 13 -5.97 8.47 21.74
CA ASP A 13 -6.38 9.28 20.59
C ASP A 13 -5.90 8.65 19.26
N PRO A 14 -6.82 8.21 18.38
CA PRO A 14 -6.46 7.50 17.16
C PRO A 14 -5.58 8.34 16.23
N GLN A 15 -5.86 9.63 16.12
CA GLN A 15 -5.14 10.52 15.19
C GLN A 15 -3.68 10.70 15.64
N GLN A 16 -3.45 11.04 16.90
CA GLN A 16 -2.10 11.14 17.45
C GLN A 16 -1.34 9.81 17.40
N SER A 17 -2.03 8.70 17.67
CA SER A 17 -1.42 7.36 17.62
C SER A 17 -0.93 7.02 16.20
N ILE A 18 -1.78 7.25 15.19
CA ILE A 18 -1.44 7.04 13.77
C ILE A 18 -0.26 7.92 13.35
N GLN A 19 -0.32 9.22 13.64
CA GLN A 19 0.73 10.17 13.24
C GLN A 19 2.06 9.86 13.96
N GLY A 20 2.01 9.55 15.25
CA GLY A 20 3.18 9.21 16.04
C GLY A 20 3.83 7.90 15.58
N GLY A 21 3.03 6.87 15.28
CA GLY A 21 3.50 5.61 14.71
C GLY A 21 4.16 5.81 13.34
N ALA A 22 3.52 6.55 12.43
CA ALA A 22 4.06 6.85 11.12
C ALA A 22 5.38 7.64 11.20
N LYS A 23 5.45 8.63 12.10
CA LYS A 23 6.68 9.39 12.37
C LYS A 23 7.79 8.49 12.88
N TYR A 24 7.51 7.61 13.83
CA TYR A 24 8.49 6.67 14.34
C TYR A 24 8.99 5.71 13.25
N PHE A 25 8.09 5.16 12.43
CA PHE A 25 8.45 4.33 11.28
C PHE A 25 9.35 5.08 10.29
N SER A 26 9.05 6.34 9.97
CA SER A 26 9.88 7.19 9.11
C SER A 26 11.30 7.37 9.68
N ILE A 27 11.43 7.55 11.00
CA ILE A 27 12.72 7.64 11.68
C ILE A 27 13.50 6.33 11.53
N VAL A 28 12.86 5.18 11.79
CA VAL A 28 13.48 3.85 11.64
C VAL A 28 13.96 3.65 10.20
N LEU A 29 13.10 3.95 9.22
CA LEU A 29 13.40 3.83 7.80
C LEU A 29 14.61 4.68 7.38
N LYS A 30 14.75 5.90 7.93
CA LYS A 30 15.88 6.79 7.64
C LYS A 30 17.19 6.30 8.26
N ARG A 31 17.14 5.64 9.42
CA ARG A 31 18.33 5.16 10.15
C ARG A 31 18.95 3.90 9.55
N LEU A 32 18.24 3.15 8.70
CA LEU A 32 18.78 1.97 8.05
C LEU A 32 19.98 2.32 7.13
N PRO A 33 21.02 1.47 7.05
CA PRO A 33 22.15 1.69 6.15
C PRO A 33 21.73 1.97 4.71
N LYS A 34 22.41 2.91 4.05
CA LYS A 34 22.07 3.34 2.68
C LYS A 34 22.13 2.21 1.65
N ARG A 35 22.88 1.13 1.91
CA ARG A 35 23.00 -0.05 1.02
C ARG A 35 21.72 -0.89 0.92
N ILE A 36 20.81 -0.80 1.89
CA ILE A 36 19.54 -1.52 1.88
C ILE A 36 18.53 -0.66 1.11
N LYS A 37 17.99 -1.20 0.01
CA LYS A 37 17.16 -0.47 -0.97
C LYS A 37 15.83 -1.17 -1.21
N GLY A 38 14.91 -0.47 -1.89
CA GLY A 38 13.65 -1.04 -2.35
C GLY A 38 12.82 -1.69 -1.23
N GLU A 39 12.21 -2.82 -1.55
CA GLU A 39 11.37 -3.57 -0.61
C GLU A 39 12.15 -4.13 0.58
N ASP A 40 13.42 -4.52 0.39
CA ASP A 40 14.28 -4.98 1.48
C ASP A 40 14.36 -3.94 2.60
N ARG A 41 14.44 -2.65 2.23
CA ARG A 41 14.50 -1.54 3.18
C ARG A 41 13.19 -1.38 3.95
N LEU A 42 12.05 -1.49 3.27
CA LEU A 42 10.74 -1.39 3.90
C LEU A 42 10.52 -2.54 4.89
N ASN A 43 10.83 -3.77 4.46
CA ASN A 43 10.65 -4.96 5.30
C ASN A 43 11.57 -4.93 6.53
N MET A 44 12.84 -4.54 6.35
CA MET A 44 13.75 -4.36 7.48
C MET A 44 13.28 -3.24 8.43
N ALA A 45 12.73 -2.14 7.90
CA ALA A 45 12.19 -1.07 8.74
C ALA A 45 10.97 -1.55 9.55
N LEU A 46 10.09 -2.37 8.96
CA LEU A 46 8.95 -2.98 9.65
C LEU A 46 9.41 -3.94 10.76
N ALA A 47 10.42 -4.78 10.50
CA ALA A 47 11.02 -5.63 11.52
C ALA A 47 11.61 -4.82 12.68
N ALA A 48 12.36 -3.75 12.38
CA ALA A 48 12.91 -2.86 13.39
C ALA A 48 11.86 -1.99 14.11
N TYR A 49 10.72 -1.72 13.49
CA TYR A 49 9.60 -1.06 14.15
C TYR A 49 9.01 -1.95 15.25
N ASN A 50 8.91 -3.26 14.98
CA ASN A 50 8.40 -4.25 15.92
C ASN A 50 9.40 -4.59 17.03
N GLN A 51 10.64 -4.93 16.67
CA GLN A 51 11.62 -5.49 17.61
C GLN A 51 12.80 -4.57 17.91
N GLY A 52 12.86 -3.39 17.31
CA GLY A 52 13.92 -2.40 17.51
C GLY A 52 15.08 -2.53 16.52
N LEU A 53 15.74 -1.40 16.24
CA LEU A 53 16.89 -1.34 15.32
C LEU A 53 18.11 -2.14 15.79
N GLY A 54 18.33 -2.24 17.11
CA GLY A 54 19.48 -2.97 17.66
C GLY A 54 19.39 -4.47 17.37
N HIS A 55 18.22 -5.07 17.62
CA HIS A 55 17.97 -6.47 17.32
C HIS A 55 17.94 -6.77 15.82
N LEU A 56 17.44 -5.85 14.99
CA LEU A 56 17.59 -5.98 13.54
C LEU A 56 19.08 -6.04 13.15
N GLU A 57 19.93 -5.19 13.74
CA GLU A 57 21.35 -5.22 13.44
C GLU A 57 22.01 -6.53 13.88
N ASP A 58 21.64 -7.07 15.05
CA ASP A 58 22.09 -8.39 15.48
C ASP A 58 21.69 -9.49 14.49
N ALA A 59 20.47 -9.42 13.95
CA ALA A 59 20.02 -10.35 12.91
C ALA A 59 20.85 -10.21 11.63
N ARG A 60 21.15 -8.99 11.19
CA ARG A 60 21.98 -8.74 10.00
C ARG A 60 23.40 -9.26 10.17
N VAL A 61 24.02 -9.00 11.32
CA VAL A 61 25.36 -9.53 11.64
C VAL A 61 25.34 -11.06 11.69
N LEU A 62 24.30 -11.65 12.27
CA LEU A 62 24.14 -13.11 12.25
C LEU A 62 24.00 -13.64 10.81
N THR A 63 23.19 -13.01 9.97
CA THR A 63 23.02 -13.38 8.56
C THR A 63 24.36 -13.39 7.82
N GLU A 64 25.17 -12.35 8.00
CA GLU A 64 26.50 -12.28 7.40
C GLU A 64 27.42 -13.41 7.88
N ARG A 65 27.43 -13.68 9.20
CA ARG A 65 28.18 -14.82 9.79
C ARG A 65 27.73 -16.18 9.26
N MET A 66 26.47 -16.30 8.85
CA MET A 66 25.89 -17.52 8.28
C MET A 66 26.04 -17.59 6.75
N GLY A 67 26.77 -16.65 6.13
CA GLY A 67 27.03 -16.60 4.69
C GLY A 67 25.89 -16.03 3.85
N GLY A 68 24.87 -15.44 4.48
CA GLY A 68 23.78 -14.75 3.78
C GLY A 68 24.07 -13.27 3.54
N ASN A 69 23.24 -12.60 2.73
CA ASN A 69 23.36 -11.18 2.47
C ASN A 69 22.63 -10.34 3.53
N PRO A 70 23.34 -9.55 4.36
CA PRO A 70 22.74 -8.73 5.42
C PRO A 70 21.95 -7.52 4.91
N SER A 71 21.85 -7.34 3.58
CA SER A 71 21.06 -6.29 2.93
C SER A 71 19.81 -6.84 2.22
N LYS A 72 19.60 -8.17 2.25
CA LYS A 72 18.42 -8.85 1.70
C LYS A 72 17.49 -9.31 2.79
N TRP A 73 16.22 -8.93 2.69
CA TRP A 73 15.22 -9.27 3.69
C TRP A 73 15.03 -10.79 3.80
N GLU A 74 14.99 -11.51 2.67
CA GLU A 74 14.83 -12.97 2.67
C GLU A 74 15.94 -13.70 3.43
N ASP A 75 17.18 -13.24 3.30
CA ASP A 75 18.30 -13.81 4.05
C ASP A 75 18.21 -13.42 5.53
N VAL A 76 17.88 -12.16 5.83
CA VAL A 76 17.79 -11.68 7.22
C VAL A 76 16.66 -12.37 7.99
N ARG A 77 15.47 -12.49 7.41
CA ARG A 77 14.32 -13.17 8.04
C ARG A 77 14.58 -14.66 8.27
N LYS A 78 15.37 -15.32 7.41
CA LYS A 78 15.72 -16.74 7.54
C LYS A 78 16.51 -17.00 8.82
N TYR A 79 17.45 -16.13 9.17
CA TYR A 79 18.33 -16.32 10.34
C TYR A 79 17.80 -15.66 11.61
N MET A 80 16.87 -14.70 11.51
CA MET A 80 16.32 -13.96 12.65
C MET A 80 15.81 -14.86 13.80
N PRO A 81 15.06 -15.96 13.56
CA PRO A 81 14.58 -16.85 14.64
C PRO A 81 15.68 -17.54 15.43
N LEU A 82 16.90 -17.65 14.89
CA LEU A 82 18.02 -18.27 15.60
C LEU A 82 18.45 -17.45 16.82
N LEU A 83 18.18 -16.15 16.85
CA LEU A 83 18.46 -15.27 17.99
C LEU A 83 17.55 -15.53 19.22
N ALA A 84 16.65 -16.51 19.14
CA ALA A 84 15.98 -17.04 20.32
C ALA A 84 16.77 -18.17 21.00
N LYS A 85 17.78 -18.74 20.33
CA LYS A 85 18.59 -19.85 20.88
C LYS A 85 19.87 -19.31 21.51
N GLN A 86 20.20 -19.79 22.71
CA GLN A 86 21.34 -19.31 23.51
C GLN A 86 22.67 -19.29 22.76
N GLN A 87 22.93 -20.32 21.96
CA GLN A 87 24.16 -20.42 21.16
C GLN A 87 24.37 -19.24 20.18
N TYR A 88 23.30 -18.55 19.77
CA TYR A 88 23.38 -17.39 18.90
C TYR A 88 23.27 -16.08 19.69
N TYR A 89 22.26 -15.95 20.56
CA TYR A 89 22.00 -14.67 21.22
C TYR A 89 23.07 -14.28 22.24
N SER A 90 23.76 -15.24 22.84
CA SER A 90 24.88 -14.96 23.75
C SER A 90 26.04 -14.22 23.07
N ARG A 91 26.11 -14.28 21.73
CA ARG A 91 27.10 -13.58 20.89
C ARG A 91 26.53 -12.36 20.17
N ALA A 92 25.25 -12.04 20.41
CA ALA A 92 24.57 -10.88 19.87
C ALA A 92 24.70 -9.70 20.85
N LYS A 93 24.78 -8.47 20.33
CA LYS A 93 25.04 -7.29 21.16
C LYS A 93 23.86 -6.97 22.08
N HIS A 94 22.63 -7.20 21.62
CA HIS A 94 21.41 -6.91 22.37
C HIS A 94 20.79 -8.17 22.98
N GLY A 95 21.45 -9.32 22.88
CA GLY A 95 21.04 -10.55 23.53
C GLY A 95 19.82 -11.21 22.90
N TYR A 96 19.03 -11.89 23.74
CA TYR A 96 17.89 -12.71 23.33
C TYR A 96 16.85 -11.91 22.54
N MET A 97 16.35 -12.52 21.47
CA MET A 97 15.23 -11.98 20.69
C MET A 97 14.27 -13.10 20.28
N ARG A 98 12.97 -12.85 20.39
CA ARG A 98 11.92 -13.68 19.78
C ARG A 98 11.85 -13.45 18.27
N GLY A 99 12.86 -13.93 17.54
CA GLY A 99 13.09 -13.57 16.14
C GLY A 99 12.00 -13.97 15.13
N TRP A 100 11.03 -14.81 15.51
CA TRP A 100 9.85 -15.11 14.68
C TRP A 100 8.79 -14.00 14.72
N GLU A 101 8.69 -13.24 15.82
CA GLU A 101 7.71 -12.15 15.97
C GLU A 101 7.85 -11.07 14.88
N PRO A 102 9.03 -10.47 14.65
CA PRO A 102 9.19 -9.48 13.59
C PRO A 102 8.99 -10.05 12.19
N VAL A 103 9.29 -11.33 11.95
CA VAL A 103 9.05 -11.98 10.65
C VAL A 103 7.55 -12.06 10.37
N GLY A 104 6.78 -12.61 11.32
CA GLY A 104 5.32 -12.69 11.19
C GLY A 104 4.67 -11.31 11.13
N PHE A 105 5.18 -10.33 11.87
CA PHE A 105 4.71 -8.95 11.81
C PHE A 105 4.86 -8.34 10.39
N VAL A 106 6.03 -8.51 9.77
CA VAL A 106 6.28 -8.03 8.40
C VAL A 106 5.33 -8.69 7.41
N ASP A 107 5.19 -10.02 7.49
CA ASP A 107 4.31 -10.78 6.60
C ASP A 107 2.85 -10.31 6.73
N ASN A 108 2.35 -10.10 7.96
CA ASN A 108 1.01 -9.58 8.21
C ASN A 108 0.81 -8.17 7.64
N VAL A 109 1.72 -7.23 7.92
CA VAL A 109 1.62 -5.86 7.40
C VAL A 109 1.61 -5.84 5.87
N ARG A 110 2.47 -6.63 5.23
CA ARG A 110 2.52 -6.74 3.76
C ARG A 110 1.24 -7.35 3.20
N ASN A 111 0.65 -8.33 3.86
CA ASN A 111 -0.62 -8.92 3.46
C ASN A 111 -1.77 -7.92 3.56
N TYR A 112 -1.89 -7.18 4.68
CA TYR A 112 -2.89 -6.12 4.81
C TYR A 112 -2.72 -5.03 3.76
N TYR A 113 -1.47 -4.61 3.50
CA TYR A 113 -1.18 -3.63 2.46
C TYR A 113 -1.65 -4.09 1.08
N LYS A 114 -1.40 -5.37 0.72
CA LYS A 114 -1.87 -5.94 -0.55
C LYS A 114 -3.39 -5.96 -0.65
N ILE A 115 -4.08 -6.36 0.42
CA ILE A 115 -5.56 -6.41 0.46
C ILE A 115 -6.13 -5.00 0.28
N ILE A 116 -5.62 -4.00 1.02
CA ILE A 116 -6.06 -2.61 0.92
C ILE A 116 -5.80 -2.07 -0.49
N ALA A 117 -4.60 -2.29 -1.06
CA ALA A 117 -4.26 -1.84 -2.40
C ALA A 117 -5.15 -2.48 -3.48
N TRP A 118 -5.47 -3.77 -3.33
CA TRP A 118 -6.39 -4.45 -4.24
C TRP A 118 -7.79 -3.87 -4.19
N HIS A 119 -8.35 -3.65 -2.99
CA HIS A 119 -9.67 -3.02 -2.85
C HIS A 119 -9.71 -1.60 -3.42
N GLN A 120 -8.66 -0.81 -3.20
CA GLN A 120 -8.56 0.53 -3.77
C GLN A 120 -8.54 0.50 -5.30
N GLN A 121 -7.77 -0.42 -5.90
CA GLN A 121 -7.73 -0.59 -7.35
C GLN A 121 -9.10 -1.00 -7.93
N GLN A 122 -9.82 -1.89 -7.25
CA GLN A 122 -11.17 -2.30 -7.66
C GLN A 122 -12.15 -1.13 -7.61
N GLU A 123 -12.08 -0.30 -6.57
CA GLU A 123 -12.94 0.88 -6.43
C GLU A 123 -12.64 1.93 -7.50
N GLU A 124 -11.37 2.20 -7.78
CA GLU A 124 -10.94 3.10 -8.86
C GLU A 124 -11.46 2.62 -10.23
N PHE A 125 -11.35 1.31 -10.49
CA PHE A 125 -11.90 0.72 -11.71
C PHE A 125 -13.42 0.86 -11.79
N ARG A 126 -14.13 0.58 -10.69
CA ARG A 126 -15.59 0.73 -10.59
C ARG A 126 -16.01 2.16 -10.92
N LEU A 127 -15.37 3.16 -10.29
CA LEU A 127 -15.67 4.58 -10.51
C LEU A 127 -15.39 5.01 -11.96
N ALA A 128 -14.29 4.53 -12.56
CA ALA A 128 -13.95 4.81 -13.96
C ALA A 128 -14.99 4.24 -14.94
N THR A 129 -15.44 3.00 -14.73
CA THR A 129 -16.46 2.36 -15.57
C THR A 129 -17.84 3.00 -15.39
N THR A 130 -18.25 3.32 -14.16
CA THR A 130 -19.54 4.01 -13.91
C THR A 130 -19.58 5.40 -14.54
N ASN A 131 -18.51 6.20 -14.42
CA ASN A 131 -18.44 7.51 -15.06
C ASN A 131 -18.43 7.42 -16.59
N SER A 132 -17.82 6.39 -17.17
CA SER A 132 -17.80 6.18 -18.63
C SER A 132 -19.18 5.78 -19.17
N GLY A 133 -19.89 4.88 -18.47
CA GLY A 133 -21.26 4.49 -18.81
C GLY A 133 -22.26 5.66 -18.74
N ASN A 134 -22.12 6.54 -17.72
CA ASN A 134 -22.95 7.74 -17.62
C ASN A 134 -22.69 8.74 -18.76
N ARG A 135 -21.44 8.91 -19.18
CA ARG A 135 -21.09 9.80 -20.31
C ARG A 135 -21.60 9.27 -21.65
N LEU A 136 -21.52 7.95 -21.87
CA LEU A 136 -22.08 7.31 -23.06
C LEU A 136 -23.61 7.44 -23.08
N SER A 137 -24.30 7.18 -21.96
CA SER A 137 -25.75 7.37 -21.82
C SER A 137 -26.19 8.82 -22.03
N ALA A 138 -25.42 9.80 -21.56
CA ALA A 138 -25.71 11.22 -21.74
C ALA A 138 -25.52 11.67 -23.20
N ASN A 139 -24.47 11.18 -23.88
CA ASN A 139 -24.24 11.48 -25.29
C ASN A 139 -25.27 10.81 -26.20
N THR A 140 -25.70 9.57 -25.90
CA THR A 140 -26.79 8.91 -26.64
C THR A 140 -28.10 9.67 -26.49
N ARG A 141 -28.42 10.18 -25.30
CA ARG A 141 -29.61 11.02 -25.07
C ARG A 141 -29.56 12.37 -25.79
N ARG A 142 -28.39 13.00 -25.88
CA ARG A 142 -28.21 14.23 -26.69
C ARG A 142 -28.36 13.96 -28.19
N ALA A 143 -27.77 12.88 -28.69
CA ALA A 143 -27.88 12.49 -30.09
C ALA A 143 -29.32 12.16 -30.52
N THR A 144 -30.13 11.54 -29.64
CA THR A 144 -31.56 11.33 -29.93
C THR A 144 -32.37 12.61 -29.88
N THR A 145 -32.02 13.57 -29.02
CA THR A 145 -32.71 14.87 -28.92
C THR A 145 -32.39 15.78 -30.11
N GLU A 146 -31.15 15.81 -30.60
CA GLU A 146 -30.77 16.58 -31.78
C GLU A 146 -31.40 16.03 -33.06
N LYS A 147 -31.56 14.70 -33.17
CA LYS A 147 -32.18 14.05 -34.33
C LYS A 147 -33.68 14.32 -34.43
N THR A 148 -34.39 14.52 -33.30
CA THR A 148 -35.82 14.85 -33.30
C THR A 148 -36.12 16.31 -33.65
N SER A 149 -35.15 17.22 -33.48
CA SER A 149 -35.30 18.64 -33.83
C SER A 149 -35.03 18.98 -35.30
N THR A 150 -34.44 18.07 -36.09
CA THR A 150 -34.14 18.28 -37.52
C THR A 150 -35.15 17.67 -38.49
N GLU A 151 -36.14 16.90 -38.03
CA GLU A 151 -37.18 16.29 -38.88
C GLU A 151 -38.52 17.04 -38.85
N GLY A 152 -38.60 18.21 -38.18
CA GLY A 152 -39.84 18.97 -38.00
C GLY A 152 -40.14 20.09 -39.01
N ASP A 153 -39.22 20.41 -39.92
CA ASP A 153 -39.30 21.61 -40.79
C ASP A 153 -39.21 21.29 -42.29
N VAL A 154 -39.95 20.30 -42.76
CA VAL A 154 -40.32 20.19 -44.17
C VAL A 154 -41.74 19.65 -44.20
N LEU A 155 -42.73 20.45 -44.59
CA LEU A 155 -43.93 20.09 -45.37
C LEU A 155 -44.95 21.24 -45.29
N GLU A 156 -44.81 22.26 -46.14
CA GLU A 156 -45.96 23.08 -46.56
C GLU A 156 -45.91 23.33 -48.08
N GLY A 157 -46.89 22.75 -48.78
CA GLY A 157 -47.47 23.24 -50.03
C GLY A 157 -46.73 22.95 -51.35
N THR A 158 -47.27 22.05 -52.18
CA THR A 158 -47.92 22.42 -53.45
C THR A 158 -48.66 21.22 -54.07
N THR A 159 -49.82 21.56 -54.64
CA THR A 159 -50.87 20.76 -55.26
C THR A 159 -50.49 20.19 -56.64
N ASN A 160 -51.03 19.02 -57.03
CA ASN A 160 -51.96 18.97 -58.17
C ASN A 160 -52.66 17.62 -58.38
N THR A 161 -53.92 17.77 -58.78
CA THR A 161 -54.96 16.80 -59.08
C THR A 161 -54.76 16.03 -60.38
N VAL A 162 -55.24 14.79 -60.37
CA VAL A 162 -55.38 13.84 -61.49
C VAL A 162 -56.48 14.31 -62.46
N SER A 163 -56.21 14.25 -63.76
CA SER A 163 -57.22 14.14 -64.81
C SER A 163 -57.09 12.78 -65.49
N VAL A 164 -58.23 12.12 -65.65
CA VAL A 164 -58.43 10.82 -66.32
C VAL A 164 -58.95 11.12 -67.73
N LEU A 165 -58.44 10.35 -68.71
CA LEU A 165 -58.66 10.33 -70.18
C LEU A 165 -57.85 11.34 -71.00
#